data_AF-M1NAS1-F1
#
_entry.id   AF-M1NAS1-F1
#
_cell.length_a   1.000
_cell.length_b   1.000
_cell.length_c   1.000
_cell.angle_alpha   90.00
_cell.angle_beta   90.00
_cell.angle_gamma   90.00
#
_symmetry.space_group_name_H-M   'P 1'
#
loop_
_entity.id
_entity.type
_entity.pdbx_description
1 polymer ?
#
loop_
_entity_poly.entity_id
_entity_poly.type
_entity_poly.pdbx_seq_one_letter_code
_entity_poly.pdbx_strand_id
1 'polypeptide(L)'
;MALPERMILVCQSFRVVGDKKGICHKGTDGFLQYIEEEVLDRGLDCLVTATTCLKQCDNGPIMVIQPENWWFKGVSSEEAIDAILDGLEDGEPASEYLIG
;
A
#
# COMPACT_ATOMS: atom_id res chain seq x y z
N MET A 1 -21.49 2.73 -10.41
CA MET A 1 -20.22 2.20 -9.87
C MET A 1 -20.55 1.51 -8.57
N ALA A 2 -20.18 0.24 -8.41
CA ALA A 2 -20.30 -0.43 -7.12
C ALA A 2 -19.26 0.16 -6.14
N LEU A 3 -19.47 -0.04 -4.83
CA LEU A 3 -18.45 0.25 -3.84
C LEU A 3 -17.35 -0.81 -3.96
N PRO A 4 -16.05 -0.44 -3.86
CA PRO A 4 -14.97 -1.40 -3.97
C PRO A 4 -15.01 -2.38 -2.80
N GLU A 5 -14.69 -3.65 -3.03
CA GLU A 5 -14.56 -4.65 -1.97
C GLU A 5 -13.45 -4.29 -0.97
N ARG A 6 -12.35 -3.70 -1.46
CA ARG A 6 -11.16 -3.42 -0.65
C ARG A 6 -10.58 -2.04 -0.87
N MET A 7 -9.83 -1.55 0.12
CA MET A 7 -9.04 -0.33 0.01
C MET A 7 -7.57 -0.63 0.27
N ILE A 8 -6.71 -0.22 -0.67
CA ILE A 8 -5.26 -0.25 -0.54
C ILE A 8 -4.79 1.16 -0.16
N LEU A 9 -4.38 1.31 1.09
CA LEU A 9 -3.93 2.58 1.65
C LEU A 9 -2.40 2.66 1.58
N VAL A 10 -1.87 3.58 0.80
CA VAL A 10 -0.43 3.73 0.56
C VAL A 10 0.06 4.99 1.26
N CYS A 11 0.93 4.87 2.26
CA CYS A 11 1.43 6.02 3.01
C CYS A 11 2.40 6.85 2.16
N GLN A 12 1.99 8.06 1.78
CA GLN A 12 2.80 8.98 0.96
C GLN A 12 3.39 10.14 1.76
N SER A 13 3.29 10.08 3.10
CA SER A 13 3.90 11.03 4.04
C SER A 13 3.58 12.52 3.79
N PHE A 14 2.54 12.81 2.99
CA PHE A 14 2.18 14.19 2.67
C PHE A 14 1.48 14.86 3.86
N ARG A 15 1.58 16.18 3.90
CA ARG A 15 1.01 17.03 4.93
C ARG A 15 0.13 18.07 4.26
N VAL A 16 -0.89 18.52 4.98
CA VAL A 16 -1.77 19.60 4.50
C VAL A 16 -0.97 20.89 4.26
N VAL A 17 0.04 21.15 5.08
CA VAL A 17 0.94 22.30 4.96
C VAL A 17 2.39 21.86 5.24
N GLY A 18 3.31 22.35 4.40
CA GLY A 18 4.76 22.10 4.51
C GLY A 18 5.24 20.81 3.83
N ASP A 19 6.53 20.52 3.96
CA ASP A 19 7.18 19.41 3.27
C ASP A 19 6.79 18.03 3.81
N LYS A 20 6.89 17.01 2.93
CA LYS A 20 6.78 15.60 3.31
C LYS A 20 7.82 15.27 4.40
N LYS A 21 7.44 14.49 5.41
CA LYS A 21 8.35 14.02 6.48
C LYS A 21 8.23 12.52 6.71
N GLY A 22 9.32 11.89 7.11
CA GLY A 22 9.39 10.44 7.34
C GLY A 22 10.02 9.73 6.15
N ILE A 23 9.79 8.42 6.06
CA ILE A 23 10.47 7.55 5.09
C ILE A 23 9.55 7.05 3.98
N CYS A 24 8.22 6.99 4.17
CA CYS A 24 7.34 6.30 3.21
C CYS A 24 7.22 6.98 1.84
N HIS A 25 7.57 8.27 1.73
CA HIS A 25 7.64 8.96 0.43
C HIS A 25 9.00 8.83 -0.26
N LYS A 26 10.01 8.25 0.40
CA LYS A 26 11.35 8.11 -0.15
C LYS A 26 11.40 6.80 -0.91
N GLY A 27 11.62 6.88 -2.22
CA GLY A 27 11.73 5.69 -3.08
C GLY A 27 10.39 5.02 -3.38
N THR A 28 9.27 5.73 -3.24
CA THR A 28 7.92 5.23 -3.59
C THR A 28 7.26 6.10 -4.67
N ASP A 29 8.07 6.91 -5.37
CA ASP A 29 7.62 7.64 -6.54
C ASP A 29 7.18 6.65 -7.61
N GLY A 30 5.98 6.84 -8.18
CA GLY A 30 5.39 5.93 -9.16
C GLY A 30 4.58 4.76 -8.57
N PHE A 31 4.75 4.41 -7.29
CA PHE A 31 4.07 3.23 -6.71
C PHE A 31 2.55 3.32 -6.73
N LEU A 32 1.97 4.51 -6.57
CA LEU A 32 0.51 4.66 -6.68
C LEU A 32 0.02 4.25 -8.08
N GLN A 33 0.71 4.69 -9.13
CA GLN A 33 0.37 4.35 -10.50
C GLN A 33 0.59 2.85 -10.76
N TYR A 34 1.73 2.31 -10.33
CA TYR A 34 2.03 0.88 -10.45
C TYR A 34 0.95 0.01 -9.80
N ILE A 35 0.56 0.33 -8.56
CA ILE A 35 -0.50 -0.41 -7.85
C ILE A 35 -1.85 -0.27 -8.57
N GLU A 36 -2.19 0.91 -9.09
CA GLU A 36 -3.42 1.10 -9.87
C GLU A 36 -3.44 0.26 -11.14
N GLU A 37 -2.32 0.19 -11.87
CA GLU A 37 -2.16 -0.63 -13.07
C GLU A 37 -2.28 -2.13 -12.74
N GLU A 38 -1.55 -2.60 -11.73
CA GLU A 38 -1.59 -4.01 -11.30
C GLU A 38 -2.98 -4.43 -10.79
N VAL A 39 -3.68 -3.57 -10.04
CA VAL A 39 -5.06 -3.82 -9.61
C VAL A 39 -5.98 -4.03 -10.81
N LEU A 40 -5.82 -3.23 -11.87
CA LEU A 40 -6.61 -3.35 -13.10
C LEU A 40 -6.25 -4.62 -13.88
N ASP A 41 -4.96 -4.89 -14.07
CA ASP A 41 -4.46 -6.01 -14.86
C ASP A 41 -4.81 -7.37 -14.22
N ARG A 42 -4.83 -7.43 -12.89
CA ARG A 42 -5.25 -8.62 -12.11
C ARG A 42 -6.77 -8.73 -11.95
N GLY A 43 -7.53 -7.69 -12.30
CA GLY A 43 -8.98 -7.66 -12.12
C GLY A 43 -9.43 -7.60 -10.66
N LEU A 44 -8.62 -7.01 -9.78
CA LEU A 44 -8.91 -6.84 -8.36
C LEU A 44 -9.91 -5.69 -8.14
N ASP A 45 -10.93 -5.91 -7.30
CA ASP A 45 -11.88 -4.84 -6.91
C ASP A 45 -11.34 -4.02 -5.72
N CYS A 46 -10.35 -3.17 -6.00
CA CYS A 46 -9.66 -2.38 -5.00
C CYS A 46 -9.67 -0.89 -5.34
N LEU A 47 -9.88 -0.05 -4.31
CA LEU A 47 -9.58 1.38 -4.39
C LEU A 47 -8.18 1.65 -3.84
N VAL A 48 -7.29 2.18 -4.68
CA VAL A 48 -5.97 2.66 -4.26
C VAL A 48 -6.11 4.07 -3.70
N THR A 49 -5.55 4.32 -2.51
CA THR A 49 -5.66 5.61 -1.83
C THR A 49 -4.32 6.03 -1.25
N ALA A 50 -3.81 7.16 -1.71
CA ALA A 50 -2.70 7.82 -1.06
C ALA A 50 -3.11 8.39 0.30
N THR A 51 -2.34 8.10 1.34
CA THR A 51 -2.62 8.57 2.71
C THR A 51 -1.52 9.49 3.24
N THR A 52 -1.91 10.31 4.22
CA THR A 52 -0.95 11.01 5.10
C THR A 52 -0.23 10.00 6.01
N CYS A 53 0.59 10.47 6.95
CA CYS A 53 1.35 9.60 7.85
C CYS A 53 0.46 8.61 8.62
N LEU A 54 0.76 7.31 8.50
CA LEU A 54 0.13 6.21 9.24
C LEU A 54 0.81 5.89 10.59
N LYS A 55 1.73 6.75 11.03
CA LYS A 55 2.45 6.66 12.33
C LYS A 55 3.30 5.39 12.54
N GLN A 56 3.68 4.70 11.46
CA GLN A 56 4.52 3.49 11.49
C GLN A 56 5.86 3.72 10.76
N CYS A 57 6.50 4.88 10.98
CA CYS A 57 7.70 5.26 10.24
C CYS A 57 8.90 4.33 10.47
N ASP A 58 9.01 3.68 11.64
CA ASP A 58 10.11 2.77 11.96
C ASP A 58 10.07 1.49 11.12
N ASN A 59 8.93 1.20 10.49
CA ASN A 59 8.69 0.07 9.60
C ASN A 59 8.45 0.50 8.14
N GLY A 60 8.56 1.79 7.83
CA GLY A 60 8.15 2.31 6.52
C GLY A 60 9.08 1.88 5.37
N PRO A 61 8.61 1.93 4.11
CA PRO A 61 7.29 2.41 3.68
C PRO A 61 6.12 1.48 4.04
N ILE A 62 4.93 2.07 4.24
CA ILE A 62 3.75 1.38 4.77
C ILE A 62 2.65 1.31 3.72
N MET A 63 2.09 0.12 3.55
CA MET A 63 0.85 -0.14 2.80
C MET A 63 -0.14 -0.89 3.70
N VAL A 64 -1.43 -0.59 3.61
CA VAL A 64 -2.47 -1.24 4.42
C VAL A 64 -3.61 -1.69 3.53
N ILE A 65 -4.13 -2.89 3.77
CA ILE A 65 -5.33 -3.40 3.10
C ILE A 65 -6.48 -3.47 4.11
N GLN A 66 -7.63 -2.93 3.73
CA GLN A 66 -8.88 -2.96 4.49
C GLN A 66 -9.96 -3.72 3.67
N PRO A 67 -10.85 -4.48 4.33
CA PRO A 67 -11.10 -4.56 5.78
C PRO A 67 -10.24 -5.55 6.57
N GLU A 68 -9.36 -6.31 5.91
CA GLU A 68 -8.52 -7.34 6.53
C GLU A 68 -7.58 -6.79 7.61
N ASN A 69 -7.32 -5.48 7.57
CA ASN A 69 -6.40 -4.80 8.46
C ASN A 69 -4.99 -5.42 8.39
N TRP A 70 -4.55 -5.73 7.18
CA TRP A 70 -3.18 -6.17 6.91
C TRP A 70 -2.28 -4.96 6.74
N TRP A 71 -1.24 -4.89 7.57
CA TRP A 71 -0.26 -3.79 7.56
C TRP A 71 1.05 -4.32 7.03
N PHE A 72 1.54 -3.74 5.96
CA PHE A 72 2.78 -4.14 5.32
C PHE A 72 3.88 -3.12 5.56
N LYS A 73 5.08 -3.61 5.88
CA LYS A 73 6.31 -2.85 6.13
C LYS A 73 7.30 -3.03 4.98
N GLY A 74 8.23 -2.09 4.85
CA GLY A 74 9.33 -2.21 3.90
C GLY A 74 8.92 -2.27 2.43
N VAL A 75 7.71 -1.78 2.09
CA VAL A 75 7.16 -1.79 0.73
C VAL A 75 7.92 -0.77 -0.13
N SER A 76 9.09 -1.17 -0.60
CA SER A 76 10.11 -0.28 -1.19
C SER A 76 10.57 -0.74 -2.58
N SER A 77 9.89 -1.72 -3.17
CA SER A 77 10.09 -2.19 -4.53
C SER A 77 8.78 -2.71 -5.13
N GLU A 78 8.75 -2.86 -6.45
CA GLU A 78 7.62 -3.46 -7.18
C GLU A 78 7.44 -4.94 -6.77
N GLU A 79 8.52 -5.67 -6.53
CA GLU A 79 8.44 -7.08 -6.08
C GLU A 79 7.73 -7.22 -4.73
N ALA A 80 7.91 -6.26 -3.82
CA ALA A 80 7.19 -6.24 -2.55
C ALA A 80 5.69 -5.95 -2.74
N ILE A 81 5.35 -5.11 -3.71
CA ILE A 81 3.95 -4.81 -4.07
C ILE A 81 3.31 -6.05 -4.68
N ASP A 82 3.98 -6.68 -5.65
CA ASP A 82 3.50 -7.89 -6.34
C ASP A 82 3.23 -9.00 -5.35
N ALA A 83 4.16 -9.29 -4.43
CA ALA A 83 3.96 -10.30 -3.40
C ALA A 83 2.73 -10.02 -2.53
N ILE A 84 2.44 -8.75 -2.23
CA ILE A 84 1.27 -8.35 -1.44
C ILE A 84 -0.02 -8.51 -2.25
N LEU A 85 -0.01 -8.18 -3.54
CA LEU A 85 -1.16 -8.36 -4.43
C LEU A 85 -1.42 -9.84 -4.73
N ASP A 86 -0.39 -10.66 -4.93
CA ASP A 86 -0.48 -12.12 -5.04
C ASP A 86 -1.19 -12.69 -3.80
N GLY A 87 -0.75 -12.27 -2.60
CA GLY A 87 -1.39 -12.66 -1.35
C GLY A 87 -2.85 -12.20 -1.23
N LEU A 88 -3.18 -11.06 -1.82
CA LEU A 88 -4.56 -10.58 -1.86
C LEU A 88 -5.47 -11.47 -2.73
N GLU A 89 -4.96 -11.93 -3.86
CA GLU A 89 -5.65 -12.88 -4.76
C GLU A 89 -5.85 -14.24 -4.08
N ASP A 90 -4.82 -14.72 -3.39
CA ASP A 90 -4.85 -16.01 -2.68
C ASP A 90 -5.64 -15.95 -1.35
N GLY A 91 -5.96 -14.75 -0.86
CA GLY A 91 -6.62 -14.54 0.42
C GLY A 91 -5.72 -14.75 1.65
N GLU A 92 -4.39 -14.74 1.46
CA GLU A 92 -3.39 -14.90 2.52
C GLU A 92 -2.34 -13.78 2.44
N PRO A 93 -2.04 -13.06 3.54
CA PRO A 93 -1.12 -11.93 3.47
C PRO A 93 0.32 -12.37 3.18
N ALA A 94 1.05 -11.56 2.41
CA ALA A 94 2.50 -11.72 2.22
C ALA A 94 3.26 -11.59 3.54
N SER A 95 3.46 -12.73 4.21
CA SER A 95 3.97 -12.81 5.60
C SER A 95 5.35 -12.17 5.80
N GLU A 96 6.19 -12.15 4.77
CA GLU A 96 7.50 -11.48 4.80
C GLU A 96 7.38 -9.98 5.08
N TYR A 97 6.34 -9.35 4.54
CA TYR A 97 6.10 -7.92 4.65
C TYR A 97 5.10 -7.58 5.75
N LEU A 98 4.41 -8.54 6.36
CA LEU A 98 3.37 -8.26 7.35
C LEU A 98 3.96 -7.71 8.66
N ILE A 99 3.26 -6.73 9.25
CA ILE A 99 3.50 -6.24 10.60
C ILE A 99 2.64 -7.07 11.56
N GLY A 100 3.26 -8.04 12.23
CA GLY A 100 2.61 -8.89 13.24
C GLY A 100 2.52 -10.33 12.79
#